data_AF-A0A072VKJ1-F1
#
_entry.id   AF-A0A072VKJ1-F1
#
_cell.length_a   1.000
_cell.length_b   1.000
_cell.length_c   1.000
_cell.angle_alpha   90.00
_cell.angle_beta   90.00
_cell.angle_gamma   90.00
#
_symmetry.space_group_name_H-M   'P 1'
#
loop_
_entity.id
_entity.type
_entity.pdbx_description
1 polymer ?
#
loop_
_entity_poly.entity_id
_entity_poly.type
_entity_poly.pdbx_seq_one_letter_code
_entity_poly.pdbx_strand_id
1 'polypeptide(L)'
;MVFHQEINYVFWRFILLVVMVTLFTIEVSSTKQSKIEGIEMNAIDHCWRFNLEWRKHRQQLATCSVGYAGKMTNNIGKGLIHYKVIDPSDHPLNPRPGTLRYGASKV
;
A
#
# COMPACT_ATOMS: atom_id res chain seq x y z
N MET A 1 69.03 -4.42 -2.56
CA MET A 1 67.92 -4.81 -3.47
C MET A 1 66.75 -5.51 -2.76
N VAL A 2 66.77 -5.68 -1.43
CA VAL A 2 65.71 -6.37 -0.66
C VAL A 2 64.62 -5.41 -0.14
N PHE A 3 64.99 -4.16 0.17
CA PHE A 3 64.08 -3.15 0.74
C PHE A 3 62.97 -2.68 -0.22
N HIS A 4 63.26 -2.65 -1.53
CA HIS A 4 62.30 -2.22 -2.56
C HIS A 4 61.23 -3.28 -2.85
N GLN A 5 61.55 -4.55 -2.60
CA GLN A 5 60.66 -5.69 -2.84
C GLN A 5 59.61 -5.84 -1.73
N GLU A 6 60.00 -5.56 -0.49
CA GLU A 6 59.09 -5.49 0.67
C GLU A 6 58.10 -4.34 0.55
N ILE A 7 58.55 -3.14 0.14
CA ILE A 7 57.66 -1.98 -0.07
C ILE A 7 56.63 -2.28 -1.16
N ASN A 8 57.05 -2.88 -2.27
CA ASN A 8 56.15 -3.28 -3.36
C ASN A 8 55.14 -4.34 -2.90
N TYR A 9 55.58 -5.33 -2.11
CA TYR A 9 54.70 -6.38 -1.59
C TYR A 9 53.66 -5.83 -0.61
N VAL A 10 54.08 -4.97 0.32
CA VAL A 10 53.20 -4.30 1.29
C VAL A 10 52.18 -3.41 0.56
N PHE A 11 52.63 -2.62 -0.42
CA PHE A 11 51.77 -1.74 -1.21
C PHE A 11 50.70 -2.53 -2.00
N TRP A 12 51.09 -3.61 -2.68
CA TRP A 12 50.15 -4.45 -3.43
C TRP A 12 49.16 -5.19 -2.52
N ARG A 13 49.55 -5.55 -1.30
CA ARG A 13 48.63 -6.11 -0.29
C ARG A 13 47.55 -5.11 0.12
N PHE A 14 47.91 -3.85 0.32
CA PHE A 14 46.93 -2.79 0.64
C PHE A 14 45.98 -2.53 -0.53
N ILE A 15 46.50 -2.47 -1.76
CA ILE A 15 45.69 -2.32 -2.98
C ILE A 15 44.68 -3.48 -3.09
N LEU A 16 45.12 -4.73 -2.91
CA LEU A 16 44.25 -5.90 -2.98
C LEU A 16 43.16 -5.90 -1.89
N LEU A 17 43.50 -5.50 -0.66
CA LEU A 17 42.51 -5.39 0.43
C LEU A 17 41.48 -4.29 0.14
N VAL A 18 41.90 -3.14 -0.38
CA VAL A 18 40.99 -2.05 -0.77
C VAL A 18 40.06 -2.51 -1.90
N VAL A 19 40.60 -3.16 -2.93
CA VAL A 19 39.80 -3.69 -4.06
C VAL A 19 38.79 -4.72 -3.59
N MET A 20 39.18 -5.65 -2.73
CA MET A 20 38.27 -6.66 -2.17
C MET A 20 37.18 -6.03 -1.29
N VAL A 21 37.51 -5.05 -0.45
CA VAL A 21 36.51 -4.33 0.36
C VAL A 21 35.55 -3.55 -0.54
N THR A 22 36.05 -2.88 -1.59
CA THR A 22 35.18 -2.15 -2.53
C THR A 22 34.28 -3.08 -3.33
N LEU A 23 34.77 -4.25 -3.76
CA LEU A 23 33.97 -5.25 -4.47
C LEU A 23 32.88 -5.85 -3.57
N PHE A 24 33.17 -6.08 -2.29
CA PHE A 24 32.18 -6.57 -1.32
C PHE A 24 31.12 -5.52 -0.95
N THR A 25 31.42 -4.22 -1.04
CA THR A 25 30.42 -3.16 -0.76
C THR A 25 29.43 -2.91 -1.90
N ILE A 26 29.72 -3.35 -3.14
CA ILE A 26 28.83 -3.12 -4.29
C ILE A 26 27.61 -4.06 -4.26
N GLU A 27 27.67 -5.19 -3.55
CA GLU A 27 26.55 -6.15 -3.48
C GLU A 27 25.47 -5.82 -2.43
N VAL A 28 25.65 -4.79 -1.58
CA VAL A 28 24.78 -4.56 -0.40
C VAL A 28 23.84 -3.35 -0.50
N SER A 29 23.74 -2.67 -1.64
CA SER A 29 22.74 -1.60 -1.82
C SER A 29 21.95 -1.70 -3.12
N SER A 30 21.57 -2.91 -3.49
CA SER A 30 20.28 -3.11 -4.14
C SER A 30 19.37 -3.83 -3.18
N THR A 31 18.90 -3.12 -2.14
CA THR A 31 17.50 -3.32 -1.79
C THR A 31 16.75 -3.12 -3.09
N LYS A 32 16.35 -4.22 -3.73
CA LYS A 32 15.17 -4.27 -4.57
C LYS A 32 14.03 -3.76 -3.69
N GLN A 33 13.96 -2.44 -3.55
CA GLN A 33 12.68 -1.80 -3.72
C GLN A 33 12.27 -2.29 -5.09
N SER A 34 11.51 -3.40 -5.12
CA SER A 34 10.57 -3.61 -6.20
C SER A 34 9.68 -2.38 -6.11
N LYS A 35 10.17 -1.31 -6.74
CA LYS A 35 9.42 -0.25 -7.33
C LYS A 35 8.28 -1.02 -7.98
N ILE A 36 7.12 -0.96 -7.35
CA ILE A 36 5.86 -1.28 -8.01
C ILE A 36 5.79 -0.21 -9.11
N GLU A 37 6.55 -0.43 -10.18
CA GLU A 37 6.41 0.30 -11.42
C GLU A 37 5.04 -0.11 -11.94
N GLY A 38 4.09 0.82 -11.88
CA GLY A 38 2.92 0.76 -12.74
C GLY A 38 1.55 0.86 -12.07
N ILE A 39 1.42 1.35 -10.83
CA ILE A 39 0.12 1.88 -10.39
C ILE A 39 0.37 3.23 -9.72
N GLU A 40 0.38 4.29 -10.52
CA GLU A 40 0.18 5.63 -10.00
C GLU A 40 -1.23 5.70 -9.43
N MET A 41 -1.34 5.54 -8.10
CA MET A 41 -2.61 5.63 -7.41
C MET A 41 -2.93 7.09 -7.12
N ASN A 42 -4.17 7.47 -7.39
CA ASN A 42 -4.67 8.76 -6.93
C ASN A 42 -4.72 8.80 -5.38
N ALA A 43 -4.85 10.01 -4.81
CA ALA A 43 -4.86 10.22 -3.37
C ALA A 43 -5.92 9.42 -2.60
N ILE A 44 -7.08 9.14 -3.22
CA ILE A 44 -8.16 8.35 -2.59
C ILE A 44 -7.76 6.87 -2.56
N ASP A 45 -7.29 6.34 -3.69
CA ASP A 45 -6.94 4.92 -3.82
C ASP A 45 -5.71 4.54 -3.01
N HIS A 46 -4.73 5.45 -2.91
CA HIS A 46 -3.59 5.28 -2.02
C HIS A 46 -4.00 5.12 -0.55
N CYS A 47 -5.12 5.69 -0.13
CA CYS A 47 -5.59 5.62 1.26
C CYS A 47 -6.14 4.23 1.65
N TRP A 48 -6.85 3.53 0.76
CA TRP A 48 -7.54 2.28 1.12
C TRP A 48 -6.98 1.02 0.44
N ARG A 49 -6.37 1.12 -0.75
CA ARG A 49 -5.98 -0.08 -1.53
C ARG A 49 -4.87 -0.91 -0.88
N PHE A 50 -4.03 -0.29 -0.06
CA PHE A 50 -3.00 -1.00 0.71
C PHE A 50 -3.56 -1.77 1.91
N ASN A 51 -4.80 -1.50 2.33
CA ASN A 51 -5.45 -2.25 3.39
C ASN A 51 -6.02 -3.57 2.84
N LEU A 52 -5.30 -4.67 3.02
CA LEU A 52 -5.74 -6.01 2.57
C LEU A 52 -7.07 -6.46 3.22
N GLU A 53 -7.39 -5.90 4.39
CA GLU A 53 -8.59 -6.19 5.17
C GLU A 53 -9.72 -5.17 4.91
N TRP A 54 -9.64 -4.37 3.85
CA TRP A 54 -10.66 -3.36 3.50
C TRP A 54 -12.08 -3.96 3.44
N ARG A 55 -12.22 -5.21 3.02
CA ARG A 55 -13.52 -5.90 2.95
C ARG A 55 -14.17 -6.10 4.32
N LYS A 56 -13.37 -6.29 5.37
CA LYS A 56 -13.84 -6.43 6.76
C LYS A 56 -14.15 -5.06 7.38
N HIS A 57 -13.56 -3.99 6.85
CA HIS A 57 -13.64 -2.64 7.40
C HIS A 57 -14.14 -1.62 6.37
N ARG A 58 -15.20 -1.96 5.62
CA ARG A 58 -15.68 -1.15 4.48
C ARG A 58 -15.99 0.30 4.84
N GLN A 59 -16.48 0.55 6.06
CA GLN A 59 -16.76 1.90 6.54
C GLN A 59 -15.52 2.81 6.56
N GLN A 60 -14.31 2.27 6.67
CA GLN A 60 -13.07 3.07 6.64
C GLN A 60 -12.86 3.78 5.30
N LEU A 61 -13.49 3.32 4.21
CA LEU A 61 -13.41 4.04 2.93
C LEU A 61 -13.99 5.46 3.02
N ALA A 62 -14.91 5.72 3.96
CA ALA A 62 -15.47 7.05 4.17
C ALA A 62 -14.42 8.08 4.64
N THR A 63 -13.28 7.65 5.19
CA THR A 63 -12.17 8.53 5.59
C THR A 63 -11.14 8.73 4.48
N CYS A 64 -11.33 8.12 3.31
CA CYS A 64 -10.42 8.27 2.18
C CYS A 64 -10.84 9.34 1.17
N SER A 65 -12.04 9.92 1.29
CA SER A 65 -12.50 11.03 0.45
C SER A 65 -11.57 12.26 0.57
N VAL A 66 -11.51 13.08 -0.48
CA VAL A 66 -10.72 14.32 -0.57
C VAL A 66 -11.53 15.39 -1.34
N GLY A 67 -11.05 16.64 -1.36
CA GLY A 67 -11.74 17.76 -2.03
C GLY A 67 -12.76 18.46 -1.13
N TYR A 68 -13.72 19.17 -1.72
CA TYR A 68 -14.68 20.02 -0.98
C TYR A 68 -15.50 19.28 0.08
N ALA A 69 -15.89 18.03 -0.19
CA ALA A 69 -16.63 17.20 0.77
C ALA A 69 -15.77 16.77 1.98
N GLY A 70 -14.44 16.89 1.88
CA GLY A 70 -13.51 16.49 2.94
C GLY A 70 -13.64 15.01 3.30
N LYS A 71 -13.30 14.68 4.55
CA LYS A 71 -13.46 13.33 5.12
C LYS A 71 -14.91 13.14 5.58
N MET A 72 -15.55 12.03 5.18
CA MET A 72 -16.92 11.70 5.59
C MET A 72 -16.93 10.90 6.90
N THR A 73 -16.27 11.41 7.95
CA THR A 73 -16.10 10.69 9.23
C THR A 73 -17.42 10.37 9.93
N ASN A 74 -18.51 11.08 9.65
CA ASN A 74 -19.83 10.78 10.20
C ASN A 74 -20.44 9.47 9.67
N ASN A 75 -19.86 8.88 8.61
CA ASN A 75 -20.30 7.61 8.04
C ASN A 75 -19.50 6.41 8.57
N ILE A 76 -18.89 6.53 9.76
CA ILE A 76 -18.12 5.46 10.43
C ILE A 76 -18.60 5.27 11.88
N GLY A 77 -18.39 4.07 12.43
CA GLY A 77 -18.58 3.80 13.85
C GLY A 77 -19.99 3.31 14.22
N LYS A 78 -20.42 3.65 15.45
CA LYS A 78 -21.64 3.12 16.05
C LYS A 78 -22.88 3.70 15.36
N GLY A 79 -23.89 2.86 15.10
CA GLY A 79 -25.14 3.26 14.46
C GLY A 79 -25.21 3.00 12.96
N LEU A 80 -24.10 2.56 12.34
CA LEU A 80 -24.12 2.03 10.98
C LEU A 80 -24.96 0.75 10.90
N ILE A 81 -25.82 0.68 9.89
CA ILE A 81 -26.59 -0.52 9.58
C ILE A 81 -25.97 -1.21 8.37
N HIS A 82 -25.52 -2.44 8.55
CA HIS A 82 -25.08 -3.28 7.45
C HIS A 82 -26.28 -3.96 6.80
N TYR A 83 -26.52 -3.62 5.54
CA TYR A 83 -27.59 -4.21 4.75
C TYR A 83 -27.01 -4.95 3.55
N LYS A 84 -27.39 -6.22 3.38
CA LYS A 84 -26.97 -7.06 2.26
C LYS A 84 -28.14 -7.24 1.29
N VAL A 85 -27.95 -6.78 0.06
CA VAL A 85 -28.88 -7.06 -1.04
C VAL A 85 -28.75 -8.53 -1.43
N ILE A 86 -29.87 -9.22 -1.49
CA ILE A 86 -29.99 -10.63 -1.88
C ILE A 86 -31.04 -10.87 -2.97
N ASP A 87 -31.87 -9.86 -3.27
CA ASP A 87 -32.90 -9.90 -4.30
C ASP A 87 -32.67 -8.74 -5.29
N PRO A 88 -32.48 -9.02 -6.59
CA PRO A 88 -32.27 -7.99 -7.61
C PRO A 88 -33.58 -7.32 -8.08
N SER A 89 -34.75 -7.82 -7.67
CA SER A 89 -36.04 -7.23 -8.06
C SER A 89 -36.23 -5.82 -7.48
N ASP A 90 -37.01 -5.01 -8.18
CA ASP A 90 -37.29 -3.64 -7.79
C ASP A 90 -38.78 -3.32 -7.85
N HIS A 91 -39.39 -3.11 -6.68
CA HIS A 91 -40.78 -2.69 -6.55
C HIS A 91 -40.81 -1.25 -5.99
N PRO A 92 -41.20 -0.25 -6.81
CA PRO A 92 -41.00 1.16 -6.46
C PRO A 92 -41.86 1.63 -5.30
N LEU A 93 -43.12 1.18 -5.22
CA LEU A 93 -44.08 1.60 -4.20
C LEU A 93 -43.96 0.76 -2.91
N ASN A 94 -43.75 -0.54 -3.05
CA ASN A 94 -43.64 -1.51 -1.95
C ASN A 94 -42.33 -2.30 -2.06
N PRO A 95 -41.17 -1.69 -1.73
CA PRO A 95 -39.90 -2.40 -1.78
C PRO A 95 -39.87 -3.49 -0.71
N ARG A 96 -39.37 -4.68 -1.08
CA ARG A 96 -39.31 -5.84 -0.18
C ARG A 96 -37.96 -5.91 0.54
N PRO A 97 -37.90 -6.38 1.80
CA PRO A 97 -36.64 -6.71 2.45
C PRO A 97 -35.79 -7.64 1.56
N GLY A 98 -34.48 -7.38 1.49
CA GLY A 98 -33.54 -8.05 0.60
C GLY A 98 -33.29 -7.32 -0.73
N THR A 99 -34.16 -6.38 -1.14
CA THR A 99 -33.96 -5.55 -2.35
C THR A 99 -33.09 -4.32 -2.08
N LEU A 100 -32.45 -3.78 -3.12
CA LEU A 100 -31.66 -2.54 -3.02
C LEU A 100 -32.52 -1.35 -2.56
N ARG A 101 -33.72 -1.18 -3.13
CA ARG A 101 -34.61 -0.05 -2.81
C ARG A 101 -35.04 -0.06 -1.35
N TYR A 102 -35.30 -1.22 -0.77
CA TYR A 102 -35.62 -1.33 0.65
C TYR A 102 -34.46 -0.83 1.52
N GLY A 103 -33.23 -1.28 1.23
CA GLY A 103 -32.03 -0.85 1.94
C GLY A 103 -31.74 0.65 1.85
N ALA A 104 -32.09 1.29 0.73
CA ALA A 104 -31.83 2.71 0.50
C ALA A 104 -32.91 3.66 1.05
N SER A 105 -34.08 3.15 1.47
CA SER A 105 -35.24 4.01 1.82
C SER A 105 -35.99 3.63 3.09
N LYS A 106 -35.79 2.42 3.62
CA LYS A 106 -36.55 1.89 4.77
C LYS A 106 -35.66 1.44 5.94
N VAL A 107 -34.38 1.25 5.70
CA VAL A 107 -33.36 0.88 6.70
C VAL A 107 -32.70 2.14 7.22
#